data_AF-A0A4Y2GX18-F1
#
_entry.id   AF-A0A4Y2GX18-F1
#
_cell.length_a   1.000
_cell.length_b   1.000
_cell.length_c   1.000
_cell.angle_alpha   90.00
_cell.angle_beta   90.00
_cell.angle_gamma   90.00
#
_symmetry.space_group_name_H-M   'P 1'
#
loop_
_entity.id
_entity.type
_entity.pdbx_description
1 polymer ?
#
loop_
_entity_poly.entity_id
_entity_poly.type
_entity_poly.pdbx_seq_one_letter_code
_entity_poly.pdbx_strand_id
1 'polypeptide(L)'
;MSTEMDIEDEVCNFEKNLQNAHRFATKIVKNSTSTYIHPNIRDLIKTRNKTKKDWQTLRNPSIKTELNRIEKLIKKLENESRQKDKTEELETLNPENGALWTKAKIMRRKAQKTPALKVEYKLALSDNKYQSDNNNRIQSSEVIKFSKN
;
A
#
# COMPACT_ATOMS: atom_id res chain seq x y z
N MET A 1 -31.55 46.61 31.29
CA MET A 1 -31.99 46.29 29.91
C MET A 1 -30.73 45.91 29.17
N SER A 2 -30.62 44.65 28.73
CA SER A 2 -29.52 44.26 27.84
C SER A 2 -29.65 45.07 26.55
N THR A 3 -28.58 45.72 26.16
CA THR A 3 -28.54 46.52 24.94
C THR A 3 -28.47 45.59 23.74
N GLU A 4 -28.96 46.04 22.59
CA GLU A 4 -28.99 45.26 21.35
C GLU A 4 -27.59 44.72 20.98
N MET A 5 -26.54 45.49 21.29
CA MET A 5 -25.14 45.12 21.15
C MET A 5 -24.73 43.91 22.02
N ASP A 6 -25.30 43.77 23.23
CA ASP A 6 -25.01 42.64 24.12
C ASP A 6 -25.58 41.32 23.55
N ILE A 7 -26.70 41.41 22.81
CA ILE A 7 -27.32 40.25 22.17
C ILE A 7 -26.51 39.82 20.95
N GLU A 8 -26.06 40.78 20.15
CA GLU A 8 -25.19 40.51 19.00
C GLU A 8 -23.86 39.87 19.42
N ASP A 9 -23.27 40.35 20.51
CA ASP A 9 -22.04 39.79 21.07
C ASP A 9 -22.22 38.36 21.55
N GLU A 10 -23.35 38.05 22.20
CA GLU A 10 -23.64 36.67 22.66
C GLU A 10 -23.89 35.72 21.47
N VAL A 11 -24.59 36.18 20.43
CA VAL A 11 -24.78 35.39 19.20
C VAL A 11 -23.44 35.12 18.52
N CYS A 12 -22.56 36.12 18.45
CA CYS A 12 -21.21 35.98 17.91
C CYS A 12 -20.37 34.99 18.73
N ASN A 13 -20.51 35.02 20.06
CA ASN A 13 -19.84 34.09 20.97
C ASN A 13 -20.35 32.64 20.79
N PHE A 14 -21.66 32.47 20.68
CA PHE A 14 -22.28 31.16 20.44
C PHE A 14 -21.81 30.54 19.12
N GLU A 15 -21.79 31.32 18.04
CA GLU A 15 -21.31 30.87 16.73
C GLU A 15 -19.83 30.44 16.78
N LYS A 16 -18.98 31.23 17.43
CA LYS A 16 -17.57 30.86 17.65
C LYS A 16 -17.43 29.56 18.43
N ASN A 17 -18.23 29.39 19.49
CA ASN A 17 -18.20 28.19 20.31
C ASN A 17 -18.64 26.95 19.51
N LEU A 18 -19.66 27.09 18.66
CA LEU A 18 -20.13 26.03 17.78
C LEU A 18 -19.05 25.62 16.77
N GLN A 19 -18.43 26.61 16.10
CA GLN A 19 -17.35 26.35 15.14
C GLN A 19 -16.12 25.71 15.80
N ASN A 20 -15.76 26.16 17.01
CA ASN A 20 -14.66 25.59 17.78
C ASN A 20 -14.94 24.15 18.22
N ALA A 21 -16.16 23.87 18.72
CA ALA A 21 -16.58 22.52 19.09
C ALA A 21 -16.56 21.58 17.88
N HIS A 22 -17.08 22.03 16.74
CA HIS A 22 -17.06 21.28 15.49
C HIS A 22 -15.62 20.98 15.03
N ARG A 23 -14.73 21.99 15.06
CA ARG A 23 -13.31 21.83 14.71
C ARG A 23 -12.58 20.87 15.66
N PHE A 24 -12.90 20.89 16.95
CA PHE A 24 -12.29 20.01 17.95
C PHE A 24 -12.79 18.56 17.83
N ALA A 25 -14.09 18.37 17.61
CA ALA A 25 -14.69 17.05 17.43
C ALA A 25 -14.31 16.40 16.09
N THR A 26 -14.07 17.20 15.06
CA THR A 26 -13.70 16.69 13.73
C THR A 26 -12.21 16.39 13.67
N LYS A 27 -11.85 15.11 13.62
CA LYS A 27 -10.49 14.69 13.29
C LYS A 27 -10.16 15.16 11.87
N ILE A 28 -9.24 16.13 11.72
CA ILE A 28 -8.65 16.45 10.43
C ILE A 28 -7.88 15.22 9.96
N VAL A 29 -8.52 14.39 9.14
CA VAL A 29 -7.83 13.35 8.40
C VAL A 29 -6.99 14.10 7.38
N LYS A 30 -5.67 14.22 7.66
CA LYS A 30 -4.71 14.60 6.64
C LYS A 30 -4.97 13.64 5.49
N ASN A 31 -5.44 14.17 4.36
CA ASN A 31 -5.45 13.44 3.10
C ASN A 31 -4.02 12.93 2.95
N SER A 32 -3.84 11.61 3.13
CA SER A 32 -2.56 10.96 2.89
C SER A 32 -2.11 11.49 1.54
N THR A 33 -0.92 12.08 1.47
CA THR A 33 -0.32 12.50 0.20
C THR A 33 -0.43 11.29 -0.71
N SER A 34 -1.45 11.29 -1.57
CA SER A 34 -1.75 10.17 -2.43
C SER A 34 -0.49 10.03 -3.23
N THR A 35 0.28 8.97 -2.99
CA THR A 35 1.43 8.65 -3.83
C THR A 35 0.92 8.79 -5.25
N TYR A 36 1.54 9.68 -6.03
CA TYR A 36 1.04 10.02 -7.34
C TYR A 36 0.92 8.72 -8.14
N ILE A 37 -0.32 8.32 -8.46
CA ILE A 37 -0.60 7.15 -9.30
C ILE A 37 -0.89 7.72 -10.68
N HIS A 38 -0.03 7.40 -11.64
CA HIS A 38 -0.23 7.78 -13.03
C HIS A 38 -1.63 7.31 -13.50
N PRO A 39 -2.44 8.15 -14.17
CA PRO A 39 -3.84 7.86 -14.49
C PRO A 39 -4.01 6.52 -15.23
N ASN A 40 -3.09 6.20 -16.15
CA ASN A 40 -3.07 4.90 -16.84
C ASN A 40 -3.01 3.69 -15.88
N ILE A 41 -2.18 3.75 -14.84
CA ILE A 41 -2.03 2.66 -13.86
C ILE A 41 -3.31 2.53 -13.02
N ARG A 42 -3.96 3.65 -12.70
CA ARG A 42 -5.22 3.67 -11.95
C ARG A 42 -6.32 2.89 -12.69
N ASP A 43 -6.46 3.10 -13.99
CA ASP A 43 -7.48 2.40 -14.77
C ASP A 43 -7.15 0.91 -14.93
N LEU A 44 -5.87 0.56 -15.12
CA LEU A 44 -5.44 -0.85 -15.11
C LEU A 44 -5.71 -1.55 -13.78
N ILE A 45 -5.56 -0.86 -12.64
CA ILE A 45 -5.91 -1.41 -11.32
C ILE A 45 -7.40 -1.70 -11.22
N LYS A 46 -8.27 -0.80 -11.74
CA LYS A 46 -9.73 -1.05 -11.77
C LYS A 46 -10.04 -2.29 -12.60
N THR A 47 -9.49 -2.39 -13.81
CA THR A 47 -9.65 -3.56 -14.68
C THR A 47 -9.15 -4.84 -13.99
N ARG A 48 -7.95 -4.80 -13.41
CA ARG A 48 -7.38 -5.92 -12.63
C ARG A 48 -8.32 -6.38 -11.51
N ASN A 49 -8.90 -5.45 -10.77
CA ASN A 49 -9.81 -5.78 -9.67
C ASN A 49 -11.12 -6.40 -10.18
N LYS A 50 -11.65 -5.91 -11.30
CA LYS A 50 -12.82 -6.49 -11.96
C LYS A 50 -12.53 -7.91 -12.48
N THR A 51 -11.46 -8.10 -13.25
CA THR A 51 -11.04 -9.41 -13.76
C THR A 51 -10.75 -10.39 -12.63
N LYS A 52 -10.16 -9.93 -11.51
CA LYS A 52 -9.95 -10.75 -10.31
C LYS A 52 -11.27 -11.21 -9.72
N LYS A 53 -12.27 -10.32 -9.60
CA LYS A 53 -13.62 -10.66 -9.14
C LYS A 53 -14.27 -11.68 -10.07
N ASP A 54 -14.18 -11.48 -11.38
CA ASP A 54 -14.79 -12.37 -12.38
C ASP A 54 -14.13 -13.77 -12.37
N TRP A 55 -12.81 -13.86 -12.22
CA TRP A 55 -12.11 -15.14 -12.00
C TRP A 55 -12.53 -15.77 -10.66
N GLN A 56 -12.72 -14.96 -9.62
CA GLN A 56 -13.21 -15.41 -8.33
C GLN A 56 -14.67 -15.87 -8.32
N THR A 57 -15.45 -15.52 -9.33
CA THR A 57 -16.83 -16.02 -9.48
C THR A 57 -16.87 -17.22 -10.42
N LEU A 58 -16.27 -17.08 -11.61
CA LEU A 58 -16.43 -18.03 -12.71
C LEU A 58 -15.39 -19.16 -12.71
N ARG A 59 -14.25 -18.99 -11.99
CA ARG A 59 -13.09 -19.91 -11.99
C ARG A 59 -12.57 -20.29 -13.39
N ASN A 60 -12.83 -19.46 -14.39
CA ASN A 60 -12.40 -19.69 -15.77
C ASN A 60 -10.88 -19.43 -15.94
N PRO A 61 -10.10 -20.40 -16.48
CA PRO A 61 -8.66 -20.23 -16.74
C PRO A 61 -8.31 -19.10 -17.72
N SER A 62 -9.18 -18.78 -18.68
CA SER A 62 -8.97 -17.67 -19.62
C SER A 62 -8.90 -16.33 -18.88
N ILE A 63 -9.81 -16.11 -17.94
CA ILE A 63 -9.85 -14.91 -17.09
C ILE A 63 -8.61 -14.84 -16.18
N LYS A 64 -8.12 -16.00 -15.70
CA LYS A 64 -6.86 -16.03 -14.93
C LYS A 64 -5.66 -15.59 -15.77
N THR A 65 -5.65 -15.99 -17.05
CA THR A 65 -4.58 -15.59 -17.98
C THR A 65 -4.61 -14.08 -18.23
N GLU A 66 -5.80 -13.51 -18.44
CA GLU A 66 -5.99 -12.07 -18.58
C GLU A 66 -5.57 -11.31 -17.31
N LEU A 67 -5.99 -11.78 -16.14
CA LEU A 67 -5.58 -11.22 -14.85
C LEU A 67 -4.05 -11.15 -14.73
N ASN A 68 -3.37 -12.26 -15.03
CA ASN A 68 -1.91 -12.32 -14.98
C ASN A 68 -1.25 -11.36 -16.00
N ARG A 69 -1.84 -11.17 -17.19
CA ARG A 69 -1.36 -10.19 -18.18
C ARG A 69 -1.47 -8.76 -17.64
N ILE A 70 -2.61 -8.41 -17.06
CA ILE A 70 -2.83 -7.07 -16.47
C ILE A 70 -1.86 -6.84 -15.30
N GLU A 71 -1.67 -7.82 -14.42
CA GLU A 71 -0.70 -7.72 -13.31
C GLU A 71 0.73 -7.48 -13.80
N LYS A 72 1.16 -8.18 -14.86
CA LYS A 72 2.47 -7.95 -15.48
C LYS A 72 2.59 -6.55 -16.07
N LEU A 73 1.54 -6.07 -16.74
CA LEU A 73 1.52 -4.73 -17.33
C LEU A 73 1.62 -3.63 -16.25
N ILE A 74 0.88 -3.77 -15.14
CA ILE A 74 0.99 -2.85 -13.99
C ILE A 74 2.42 -2.81 -13.46
N LYS A 75 3.03 -3.98 -13.19
CA LYS A 75 4.42 -4.05 -12.70
C LYS A 75 5.41 -3.40 -13.67
N LYS A 76 5.22 -3.61 -14.98
CA LYS A 76 6.05 -2.99 -16.02
C LYS A 76 5.95 -1.47 -15.99
N LEU A 77 4.73 -0.92 -16.04
CA LEU A 77 4.51 0.53 -16.05
C LEU A 77 4.99 1.21 -14.76
N GLU A 78 4.80 0.57 -13.61
CA GLU A 78 5.35 1.09 -12.36
C GLU A 78 6.88 1.12 -12.35
N ASN A 79 7.53 0.10 -12.91
CA ASN A 79 8.99 0.08 -13.03
C ASN A 79 9.49 1.14 -14.01
N GLU A 80 8.81 1.33 -15.14
CA GLU A 80 9.12 2.37 -16.13
C GLU A 80 8.97 3.77 -15.52
N SER A 81 7.88 4.03 -14.79
CA SER A 81 7.68 5.29 -14.07
C SER A 81 8.81 5.55 -13.06
N ARG A 82 9.11 4.58 -12.19
CA ARG A 82 10.20 4.70 -11.21
C ARG A 82 11.56 4.88 -11.87
N GLN A 83 11.78 4.30 -13.04
CA GLN A 83 13.02 4.45 -13.78
C GLN A 83 13.12 5.85 -14.39
N LYS A 84 12.02 6.37 -14.95
CA LYS A 84 11.93 7.73 -15.49
C LYS A 84 12.21 8.78 -14.42
N ASP A 85 11.61 8.64 -13.24
CA ASP A 85 11.84 9.57 -12.13
C ASP A 85 13.33 9.59 -11.73
N LYS A 86 13.99 8.43 -11.72
CA LYS A 86 15.44 8.33 -11.43
C LYS A 86 16.30 8.93 -12.53
N THR A 87 15.94 8.76 -13.80
CA THR A 87 16.73 9.31 -14.92
C THR A 87 16.61 10.82 -14.95
N GLU A 88 15.40 11.36 -14.73
CA GLU A 88 15.16 12.80 -14.61
C GLU A 88 15.92 13.40 -13.41
N GLU A 89 15.93 12.70 -12.27
CA GLU A 89 16.73 13.13 -11.11
C GLU A 89 18.24 13.12 -11.44
N LEU A 90 18.73 12.17 -12.24
CA LEU A 90 20.16 12.13 -12.60
C LEU A 90 20.53 13.21 -13.64
N GLU A 91 19.67 13.48 -14.61
CA GLU A 91 19.86 14.52 -15.63
C GLU A 91 19.88 15.93 -15.04
N THR A 92 19.13 16.14 -13.95
CA THR A 92 19.08 17.44 -13.24
C THR A 92 20.29 17.69 -12.33
N LEU A 93 21.12 16.68 -12.06
CA LEU A 93 22.31 16.84 -11.23
C LEU A 93 23.47 17.45 -12.01
N ASN A 94 24.14 18.44 -11.40
CA ASN A 94 25.35 19.03 -11.95
C ASN A 94 26.54 18.04 -11.84
N PRO A 95 27.31 17.79 -12.92
CA PRO A 95 28.52 16.96 -12.86
C PRO A 95 29.67 17.59 -12.05
N GLU A 96 29.79 18.92 -12.04
CA GLU A 96 30.97 19.63 -11.51
C GLU A 96 31.04 19.67 -9.98
N ASN A 97 29.88 19.63 -9.30
CA ASN A 97 29.81 19.78 -7.84
C ASN A 97 29.94 18.45 -7.07
N GLY A 98 30.27 17.34 -7.75
CA GLY A 98 30.39 16.01 -7.14
C GLY A 98 29.06 15.40 -6.66
N ALA A 99 27.91 16.05 -6.93
CA ALA A 99 26.59 15.52 -6.55
C ALA A 99 26.28 14.21 -7.29
N LEU A 100 26.67 14.09 -8.55
CA LEU A 100 26.55 12.86 -9.34
C LEU A 100 27.30 11.69 -8.66
N TRP A 101 28.52 11.93 -8.20
CA TRP A 101 29.31 10.92 -7.49
C TRP A 101 28.68 10.51 -6.15
N THR A 102 28.16 11.49 -5.40
CA THR A 102 27.47 11.24 -4.13
C THR A 102 26.22 10.39 -4.34
N LYS A 103 25.40 10.73 -5.34
CA LYS A 103 24.21 9.96 -5.71
C LYS A 103 24.57 8.55 -6.16
N ALA A 104 25.58 8.39 -7.03
CA ALA A 104 26.06 7.09 -7.47
C ALA A 104 26.53 6.21 -6.29
N LYS A 105 27.24 6.81 -5.32
CA LYS A 105 27.67 6.12 -4.09
C LYS A 105 26.46 5.65 -3.28
N ILE A 106 25.42 6.48 -3.13
CA ILE A 106 24.17 6.10 -2.44
C ILE A 106 23.48 4.93 -3.16
N MET A 107 23.36 5.00 -4.49
CA MET A 107 22.73 3.96 -5.31
C MET A 107 23.44 2.60 -5.23
N ARG A 108 24.77 2.61 -5.05
CA ARG A 108 25.59 1.39 -4.89
C ARG A 108 25.50 0.78 -3.49
N ARG A 109 24.92 1.47 -2.49
CA ARG A 109 24.82 0.94 -1.13
C ARG A 109 23.97 -0.33 -1.12
N LYS A 110 24.54 -1.41 -0.59
CA LYS A 110 23.80 -2.65 -0.34
C LYS A 110 22.77 -2.40 0.77
N ALA A 111 21.61 -3.04 0.65
CA ALA A 111 20.62 -3.05 1.72
C ALA A 111 21.29 -3.60 2.99
N GLN A 112 21.19 -2.83 4.07
CA GLN A 112 21.71 -3.27 5.37
C GLN A 112 20.84 -4.44 5.85
N LYS A 113 21.47 -5.50 6.37
CA LYS A 113 20.74 -6.59 7.01
C LYS A 113 20.08 -6.00 8.26
N THR A 114 18.76 -6.09 8.36
CA THR A 114 18.05 -5.72 9.59
C THR A 114 18.67 -6.52 10.73
N PRO A 115 19.23 -5.88 11.77
CA PRO A 115 19.81 -6.61 12.89
C PRO A 115 18.72 -7.45 13.56
N ALA A 116 19.13 -8.58 14.14
CA ALA A 116 18.21 -9.38 14.93
C ALA A 116 17.58 -8.51 16.03
N LEU A 117 16.28 -8.68 16.25
CA LEU A 117 15.61 -8.05 17.38
C LEU A 117 16.36 -8.43 18.66
N LYS A 118 16.71 -7.43 19.48
CA LYS A 118 17.19 -7.67 20.84
C LYS A 118 16.01 -8.17 21.66
N VAL A 119 15.74 -9.47 21.59
CA VAL A 119 14.64 -10.07 22.33
C VAL A 119 15.14 -10.40 23.74
N GLU A 120 14.87 -9.51 24.71
CA GLU A 120 14.90 -9.83 26.14
C GLU A 120 13.49 -9.98 26.74
N TYR A 121 12.44 -10.05 25.91
CA TYR A 121 11.07 -10.30 26.38
C TYR A 121 10.51 -11.55 25.71
N LYS A 122 10.46 -12.63 26.50
CA LYS A 122 9.85 -13.92 26.20
C LYS A 122 8.33 -13.81 26.09
N LEU A 123 7.83 -13.15 25.06
CA LEU A 123 6.39 -13.10 24.75
C LEU A 123 6.15 -13.44 23.27
N ALA A 124 6.75 -14.54 22.80
CA ALA A 124 6.15 -15.30 21.71
C ALA A 124 5.30 -16.38 22.37
N LEU A 125 4.03 -16.07 22.65
CA LEU A 125 3.04 -17.09 22.95
C LEU A 125 3.02 -18.04 21.77
N SER A 126 3.46 -19.27 21.99
CA SER A 126 3.34 -20.36 21.04
C SER A 126 1.85 -20.59 20.76
N ASP A 127 1.35 -20.08 19.64
CA ASP A 127 0.04 -20.47 19.11
C ASP A 127 0.11 -21.93 18.65
N ASN A 128 0.04 -22.86 19.61
CA ASN A 128 -0.07 -24.30 19.39
C ASN A 128 -1.46 -24.73 18.90
N LYS A 129 -2.16 -23.89 18.12
CA LYS A 129 -3.54 -24.17 17.68
C LYS A 129 -3.70 -24.47 16.18
N TYR A 130 -2.63 -24.55 15.40
CA TYR A 130 -2.73 -24.85 13.96
C TYR A 130 -1.77 -25.94 13.45
N GLN A 131 -1.47 -26.96 14.26
CA GLN A 131 -0.68 -28.12 13.80
C GLN A 131 -1.49 -29.41 13.63
N SER A 132 -2.78 -29.46 13.97
CA SER A 132 -3.60 -30.68 13.83
C SER A 132 -4.19 -30.90 12.42
N ASP A 133 -4.30 -29.87 11.58
CA ASP A 133 -5.16 -29.96 10.40
C ASP A 133 -4.41 -30.17 9.08
N ASN A 134 -3.07 -30.09 9.08
CA ASN A 134 -2.27 -30.22 7.86
C ASN A 134 -1.72 -31.63 7.58
N ASN A 135 -1.78 -32.54 8.57
CA ASN A 135 -1.28 -33.91 8.38
C ASN A 135 -2.28 -34.85 7.69
N ASN A 136 -3.57 -34.50 7.66
CA ASN A 136 -4.61 -35.29 6.97
C ASN A 136 -4.79 -34.92 5.49
N ARG A 137 -4.08 -33.91 4.96
CA ARG A 137 -4.16 -33.56 3.54
C ARG A 137 -3.05 -34.20 2.70
N ILE A 138 -1.94 -34.60 3.32
CA ILE A 138 -0.78 -35.16 2.62
C ILE A 138 -0.97 -36.66 2.35
N GLN A 139 -1.64 -37.40 3.24
CA GLN A 139 -1.90 -38.84 3.00
C GLN A 139 -2.95 -39.11 1.91
N SER A 140 -3.88 -38.18 1.65
CA SER A 140 -4.89 -38.36 0.60
C SER A 140 -4.35 -38.16 -0.82
N SER A 141 -3.13 -37.59 -0.97
CA SER A 141 -2.51 -37.38 -2.30
C SER A 141 -1.59 -38.51 -2.76
N GLU A 142 -1.21 -39.44 -1.87
CA GLU A 142 -0.37 -40.60 -2.23
C GLU A 142 -1.16 -41.84 -2.67
N VAL A 143 -2.49 -41.84 -2.56
CA VAL A 143 -3.33 -43.00 -2.94
C VAL A 143 -3.73 -42.98 -4.43
N ILE A 144 -3.42 -41.92 -5.20
CA ILE A 144 -3.82 -41.80 -6.62
C ILE A 144 -2.60 -41.75 -7.56
N LYS A 145 -1.63 -42.66 -7.39
CA LYS A 145 -0.58 -42.91 -8.41
C LYS A 145 -0.13 -44.36 -8.51
N PHE A 146 -1.04 -45.34 -8.50
CA PHE A 146 -0.75 -46.68 -9.03
C PHE A 146 -2.02 -47.33 -9.58
N SER A 147 -2.37 -47.01 -10.83
CA SER A 147 -3.10 -47.94 -11.71
C SER A 147 -3.13 -47.38 -13.14
N LYS A 148 -2.14 -47.76 -13.96
CA LYS A 148 -2.23 -47.95 -15.41
C LYS A 148 -1.11 -48.90 -15.84
N ASN A 149 -1.44 -50.20 -15.86
CA ASN A 149 -0.95 -51.11 -16.89
C ASN A 149 -1.94 -51.06 -18.05
#